data_AF-A0AAD9XT31-F1
#
_entry.id   AF-A0AAD9XT31-F1
#
_cell.length_a   1.000
_cell.length_b   1.000
_cell.length_c   1.000
_cell.angle_alpha   90.00
_cell.angle_beta   90.00
_cell.angle_gamma   90.00
#
_symmetry.space_group_name_H-M   'P 1'
#
loop_
_entity.id
_entity.type
_entity.pdbx_description
1 polymer ?
#
loop_
_entity_poly.entity_id
_entity_poly.type
_entity_poly.pdbx_seq_one_letter_code
_entity_poly.pdbx_strand_id
1 'polypeptide(L)'
;MNYWPSLPCNLQECQEPLFDYTSSLSVNGTKTAKVNYEASGWVVHQVTDLWAKTSPDRGQAVWAIWPMGGAWLCTHLWEHYTYTMDKDFLRNRAYPLLEGCASFLLDWLIEGQGGYLETNPSTSPEHMFIAPDGKPASVSYSSTMDMSIIKEIFSEIVSAAEVLGKSEDALIERVRKAQPRLLPTKIARDGSIMEWALNFEDPEVHHRHISQLFGLYPGHTITVEKTPDLCKAADNTLYKRGEDGPGWSTTWKTACWARLRNSEHAYRMVKHLFDLVDPDHEGNFEGGLYSNLFTAHPPFQIDANFGFSAAVAEMLVQSTIKDLYLLPALPRDKWASGCVKGLKARGGVTVNICWKEGDLHEVGLWSKEQNSFKRLHYRGATVMANISNGKVYTFNNKLKCIKTCSL
;
A
#
# COMPACT_ATOMS: atom_id res chain seq x y z
N MET A 1 -0.47 7.97 -2.05
CA MET A 1 0.99 8.17 -2.14
C MET A 1 1.50 9.18 -1.12
N ASN A 2 0.93 10.40 -1.03
CA ASN A 2 1.44 11.50 -0.19
C ASN A 2 1.67 11.14 1.29
N TYR A 3 0.84 10.26 1.85
CA TYR A 3 0.92 9.84 3.26
C TYR A 3 1.67 8.51 3.49
N TRP A 4 2.22 7.90 2.44
CA TRP A 4 3.06 6.70 2.59
C TRP A 4 4.29 6.90 3.49
N PRO A 5 5.02 8.04 3.45
CA PRO A 5 6.18 8.21 4.32
C PRO A 5 5.81 8.53 5.76
N SER A 6 4.58 9.00 6.05
CA SER A 6 4.23 9.58 7.35
C SER A 6 4.54 8.65 8.53
N LEU A 7 4.23 7.36 8.39
CA LEU A 7 4.52 6.38 9.43
C LEU A 7 5.97 5.88 9.40
N PRO A 8 6.47 5.23 8.33
CA PRO A 8 7.82 4.67 8.31
C PRO A 8 8.92 5.71 8.52
N CYS A 9 8.70 6.97 8.11
CA CYS A 9 9.66 8.07 8.27
C CYS A 9 9.42 8.92 9.53
N ASN A 10 8.61 8.45 10.48
CA ASN A 10 8.44 9.05 11.82
C ASN A 10 7.87 10.49 11.80
N LEU A 11 6.79 10.68 11.03
CA LEU A 11 6.01 11.91 10.87
C LEU A 11 4.52 11.60 11.08
N GLN A 12 4.19 10.84 12.13
CA GLN A 12 2.84 10.30 12.34
C GLN A 12 1.79 11.41 12.52
N GLU A 13 2.18 12.54 13.12
CA GLU A 13 1.35 13.73 13.32
C GLU A 13 0.89 14.35 12.00
N CYS A 14 1.64 14.13 10.91
CA CYS A 14 1.25 14.60 9.59
C CYS A 14 0.04 13.86 9.03
N GLN A 15 -0.42 12.75 9.63
CA GLN A 15 -1.61 12.04 9.18
C GLN A 15 -2.92 12.61 9.74
N GLU A 16 -2.90 13.43 10.79
CA GLU A 16 -4.12 14.00 11.38
C GLU A 16 -5.03 14.70 10.35
N PRO A 17 -4.51 15.55 9.43
CA PRO A 17 -5.35 16.14 8.40
C PRO A 17 -6.03 15.12 7.48
N LEU A 18 -5.40 13.96 7.22
CA LEU A 18 -6.00 12.90 6.42
C LEU A 18 -7.16 12.25 7.17
N PHE A 19 -7.03 12.04 8.48
CA PHE A 19 -8.08 11.43 9.30
C PHE A 19 -9.30 12.35 9.45
N ASP A 20 -9.06 13.63 9.68
CA ASP A 20 -10.13 14.63 9.74
C ASP A 20 -10.86 14.72 8.38
N TYR A 21 -10.11 14.74 7.29
CA TYR A 21 -10.68 14.77 5.94
C TYR A 21 -11.44 13.48 5.59
N THR A 22 -10.90 12.31 5.96
CA THR A 22 -11.60 11.02 5.80
C THR A 22 -12.90 10.98 6.60
N SER A 23 -12.92 11.60 7.79
CA SER A 23 -14.12 11.73 8.60
C SER A 23 -15.18 12.60 7.90
N SER A 24 -14.80 13.75 7.33
CA SER A 24 -15.70 14.55 6.50
C SER A 24 -16.22 13.80 5.26
N LEU A 25 -15.34 13.06 4.60
CA LEU A 25 -15.71 12.21 3.47
C LEU A 25 -16.70 11.12 3.86
N SER A 26 -16.57 10.51 5.03
CA SER A 26 -17.50 9.46 5.47
C SER A 26 -18.93 9.98 5.65
N VAL A 27 -19.08 11.21 6.16
CA VAL A 27 -20.39 11.87 6.32
C VAL A 27 -21.03 12.11 4.95
N ASN A 28 -20.32 12.75 4.03
CA ASN A 28 -20.84 13.03 2.69
C ASN A 28 -21.02 11.74 1.86
N GLY A 29 -20.10 10.79 2.01
CA GLY A 29 -20.06 9.49 1.33
C GLY A 29 -21.23 8.60 1.71
N THR A 30 -21.81 8.78 2.88
CA THR A 30 -23.06 8.09 3.28
C THR A 30 -24.22 8.47 2.36
N LYS A 31 -24.32 9.76 1.97
CA LYS A 31 -25.34 10.22 1.02
C LYS A 31 -25.10 9.62 -0.37
N THR A 32 -23.85 9.59 -0.83
CA THR A 32 -23.48 9.00 -2.12
C THR A 32 -23.77 7.50 -2.14
N ALA A 33 -23.41 6.75 -1.09
CA ALA A 33 -23.71 5.32 -0.99
C ALA A 33 -25.21 5.06 -1.11
N LYS A 34 -26.02 5.81 -0.37
CA LYS A 34 -27.48 5.69 -0.40
C LYS A 34 -28.10 6.07 -1.74
N VAL A 35 -27.71 7.20 -2.34
CA VAL A 35 -28.37 7.74 -3.54
C VAL A 35 -27.92 7.01 -4.80
N ASN A 36 -26.63 6.69 -4.92
CA ASN A 36 -26.07 6.13 -6.15
C ASN A 36 -26.14 4.60 -6.19
N TYR A 37 -26.13 3.94 -5.02
CA TYR A 37 -25.97 2.49 -4.91
C TYR A 37 -27.02 1.81 -4.04
N GLU A 38 -27.91 2.57 -3.39
CA GLU A 38 -28.86 2.04 -2.41
C GLU A 38 -28.16 1.20 -1.30
N ALA A 39 -26.90 1.53 -1.01
CA ALA A 39 -26.04 0.77 -0.13
C ALA A 39 -25.89 1.45 1.24
N SER A 40 -25.60 0.63 2.27
CA SER A 40 -25.22 1.10 3.60
C SER A 40 -23.79 1.67 3.60
N GLY A 41 -23.38 2.24 4.73
CA GLY A 41 -22.01 2.71 4.90
C GLY A 41 -21.71 3.99 4.13
N TRP A 42 -20.49 4.14 3.63
CA TRP A 42 -20.05 5.30 2.87
C TRP A 42 -19.06 4.93 1.77
N VAL A 43 -19.04 5.73 0.70
CA VAL A 43 -18.18 5.54 -0.48
C VAL A 43 -17.58 6.86 -0.93
N VAL A 44 -16.37 6.80 -1.48
CA VAL A 44 -15.69 7.91 -2.18
C VAL A 44 -15.06 7.34 -3.44
N HIS A 45 -15.11 8.11 -4.52
CA HIS A 45 -14.56 7.75 -5.82
C HIS A 45 -13.11 8.22 -5.99
N GLN A 46 -12.64 8.38 -7.21
CA GLN A 46 -11.26 8.69 -7.56
C GLN A 46 -10.87 10.17 -7.33
N VAL A 47 -11.82 11.11 -7.37
CA VAL A 47 -11.58 12.55 -7.17
C VAL A 47 -12.39 13.08 -5.99
N THR A 48 -11.75 13.93 -5.19
CA THR A 48 -12.37 14.72 -4.13
C THR A 48 -11.73 16.11 -4.09
N ASP A 49 -12.33 17.04 -3.34
CA ASP A 49 -11.92 18.44 -3.21
C ASP A 49 -12.12 18.97 -1.78
N LEU A 50 -11.88 20.26 -1.55
CA LEU A 50 -12.06 20.90 -0.24
C LEU A 50 -13.44 20.64 0.39
N TRP A 51 -14.47 20.44 -0.42
CA TRP A 51 -15.85 20.22 0.03
C TRP A 51 -16.15 18.76 0.36
N ALA A 52 -15.12 17.90 0.36
CA ALA A 52 -15.24 16.46 0.57
C ALA A 52 -16.26 15.84 -0.39
N LYS A 53 -16.13 16.13 -1.69
CA LYS A 53 -16.90 15.50 -2.77
C LYS A 53 -16.66 13.98 -2.77
N THR A 54 -17.74 13.22 -2.81
CA THR A 54 -17.67 11.74 -2.75
C THR A 54 -18.27 11.01 -3.94
N SER A 55 -19.06 11.69 -4.77
CA SER A 55 -19.63 11.14 -6.01
C SER A 55 -18.57 10.94 -7.09
N PRO A 56 -18.80 10.09 -8.11
CA PRO A 56 -17.91 9.99 -9.26
C PRO A 56 -17.78 11.35 -9.95
N ASP A 57 -16.62 11.62 -10.54
CA ASP A 57 -16.44 12.83 -11.36
C ASP A 57 -16.92 12.63 -12.80
N ARG A 58 -17.13 13.73 -13.54
CA ARG A 58 -17.47 13.68 -14.96
C ARG A 58 -16.30 13.11 -15.77
N GLY A 59 -16.59 12.41 -16.86
CA GLY A 59 -15.57 11.94 -17.80
C GLY A 59 -15.82 10.54 -18.31
N GLN A 60 -14.77 9.90 -18.81
CA GLN A 60 -14.83 8.52 -19.29
C GLN A 60 -14.96 7.52 -18.14
N ALA A 61 -15.53 6.35 -18.39
CA ALA A 61 -15.76 5.36 -17.34
C ALA A 61 -14.45 4.78 -16.74
N VAL A 62 -13.37 4.69 -17.53
CA VAL A 62 -12.06 4.09 -17.18
C VAL A 62 -11.40 4.64 -15.90
N TRP A 63 -11.82 5.83 -15.48
CA TRP A 63 -11.29 6.61 -14.36
C TRP A 63 -12.44 7.13 -13.49
N ALA A 64 -13.57 7.53 -14.07
CA ALA A 64 -14.70 8.08 -13.33
C ALA A 64 -15.45 7.06 -12.45
N ILE A 65 -15.60 5.81 -12.90
CA ILE A 65 -16.41 4.79 -12.21
C ILE A 65 -15.49 3.87 -11.41
N TRP A 66 -14.97 4.41 -10.30
CA TRP A 66 -14.08 3.67 -9.41
C TRP A 66 -14.46 3.93 -7.93
N PRO A 67 -15.40 3.15 -7.35
CA PRO A 67 -15.95 3.37 -6.00
C PRO A 67 -15.06 2.82 -4.87
N MET A 68 -13.73 2.78 -5.05
CA MET A 68 -12.79 2.20 -4.10
C MET A 68 -11.90 3.25 -3.41
N GLY A 69 -12.06 4.54 -3.71
CA GLY A 69 -11.23 5.61 -3.14
C GLY A 69 -11.36 5.71 -1.62
N GLY A 70 -12.58 5.62 -1.10
CA GLY A 70 -12.83 5.61 0.35
C GLY A 70 -12.21 4.40 1.04
N ALA A 71 -12.32 3.23 0.39
CA ALA A 71 -11.72 1.99 0.89
C ALA A 71 -10.19 2.04 0.88
N TRP A 72 -9.55 2.58 -0.17
CA TRP A 72 -8.10 2.78 -0.17
C TRP A 72 -7.67 3.79 0.91
N LEU A 73 -8.40 4.90 1.10
CA LEU A 73 -8.10 5.85 2.18
C LEU A 73 -8.16 5.18 3.56
N CYS A 74 -9.14 4.30 3.78
CA CYS A 74 -9.30 3.57 5.03
C CYS A 74 -8.09 2.71 5.43
N THR A 75 -7.27 2.24 4.48
CA THR A 75 -6.08 1.44 4.83
C THR A 75 -5.09 2.25 5.67
N HIS A 76 -5.08 3.58 5.54
CA HIS A 76 -4.25 4.45 6.38
C HIS A 76 -4.65 4.41 7.87
N LEU A 77 -5.91 4.08 8.18
CA LEU A 77 -6.42 4.04 9.56
C LEU A 77 -5.84 2.84 10.31
N TRP A 78 -5.89 1.66 9.69
CA TRP A 78 -5.28 0.47 10.29
C TRP A 78 -3.77 0.57 10.33
N GLU A 79 -3.15 1.08 9.25
CA GLU A 79 -1.72 1.35 9.21
C GLU A 79 -1.27 2.22 10.39
N HIS A 80 -1.97 3.33 10.65
CA HIS A 80 -1.66 4.20 11.79
C HIS A 80 -1.68 3.42 13.10
N TYR A 81 -2.76 2.68 13.37
CA TYR A 81 -2.84 1.83 14.56
C TYR A 81 -1.68 0.83 14.63
N THR A 82 -1.32 0.16 13.53
CA THR A 82 -0.24 -0.83 13.61
C THR A 82 1.13 -0.20 13.85
N TYR A 83 1.36 1.05 13.46
CA TYR A 83 2.63 1.75 13.73
C TYR A 83 2.69 2.41 15.11
N THR A 84 1.58 2.94 15.62
CA THR A 84 1.53 3.65 16.91
C THR A 84 1.11 2.74 18.07
N MET A 85 0.28 1.75 17.77
CA MET A 85 -0.40 0.86 18.71
C MET A 85 -1.39 1.60 19.63
N ASP A 86 -1.84 2.79 19.22
CA ASP A 86 -2.81 3.62 19.92
C ASP A 86 -4.22 3.03 19.83
N LYS A 87 -4.65 2.41 20.92
CA LYS A 87 -5.99 1.80 21.03
C LYS A 87 -7.12 2.84 21.13
N ASP A 88 -6.83 4.06 21.57
CA ASP A 88 -7.84 5.10 21.69
C ASP A 88 -8.13 5.71 20.32
N PHE A 89 -7.09 5.95 19.51
CA PHE A 89 -7.26 6.24 18.09
C PHE A 89 -8.03 5.13 17.37
N LEU A 90 -7.66 3.86 17.59
CA LEU A 90 -8.33 2.73 16.97
C LEU A 90 -9.82 2.71 17.31
N ARG A 91 -10.17 2.84 18.60
CA ARG A 91 -11.55 2.78 19.07
C ARG A 91 -12.40 3.95 18.60
N ASN A 92 -11.85 5.17 18.68
CA ASN A 92 -12.64 6.40 18.59
C ASN A 92 -12.64 7.02 17.19
N ARG A 93 -11.61 6.75 16.36
CA ARG A 93 -11.50 7.30 14.99
C ARG A 93 -11.48 6.19 13.93
N ALA A 94 -10.53 5.26 14.01
CA ALA A 94 -10.32 4.30 12.93
C ALA A 94 -11.48 3.29 12.78
N TYR A 95 -11.90 2.65 13.88
CA TYR A 95 -12.91 1.58 13.83
C TYR A 95 -14.26 2.05 13.26
N PRO A 96 -14.86 3.18 13.69
CA PRO A 96 -16.12 3.65 13.10
C PRO A 96 -16.03 3.91 11.59
N LEU A 97 -14.91 4.44 11.10
CA LEU A 97 -14.70 4.69 9.67
C LEU A 97 -14.55 3.38 8.89
N LEU A 98 -13.77 2.44 9.41
CA LEU A 98 -13.61 1.09 8.85
C LEU A 98 -14.93 0.31 8.83
N GLU A 99 -15.74 0.42 9.90
CA GLU A 99 -17.05 -0.23 10.02
C GLU A 99 -18.02 0.28 8.94
N GLY A 100 -18.07 1.60 8.74
CA GLY A 100 -18.86 2.20 7.68
C GLY A 100 -18.38 1.83 6.27
N CYS A 101 -17.06 1.76 6.06
CA CYS A 101 -16.49 1.34 4.78
C CYS A 101 -16.79 -0.14 4.49
N ALA A 102 -16.57 -1.03 5.46
CA ALA A 102 -16.86 -2.46 5.31
C ALA A 102 -18.35 -2.73 5.05
N SER A 103 -19.24 -1.93 5.66
CA SER A 103 -20.69 -2.00 5.39
C SER A 103 -21.02 -1.68 3.94
N PHE A 104 -20.43 -0.62 3.37
CA PHE A 104 -20.59 -0.30 1.95
C PHE A 104 -20.06 -1.42 1.06
N LEU A 105 -18.85 -1.92 1.32
CA LEU A 105 -18.24 -2.97 0.50
C LEU A 105 -19.04 -4.28 0.52
N LEU A 106 -19.64 -4.63 1.67
CA LEU A 106 -20.53 -5.80 1.77
C LEU A 106 -21.79 -5.66 0.93
N ASP A 107 -22.36 -4.45 0.84
CA ASP A 107 -23.55 -4.18 0.05
C ASP A 107 -23.20 -3.95 -1.44
N TRP A 108 -21.97 -3.55 -1.74
CA TRP A 108 -21.44 -3.39 -3.10
C TRP A 108 -21.13 -4.73 -3.78
N LEU A 109 -20.78 -5.73 -2.99
CA LEU A 109 -20.55 -7.09 -3.48
C LEU A 109 -21.87 -7.77 -3.86
N ILE A 110 -21.93 -8.29 -5.08
CA ILE A 110 -23.07 -9.06 -5.59
C ILE A 110 -22.69 -10.53 -5.81
N GLU A 111 -23.71 -11.39 -5.90
CA GLU A 111 -23.52 -12.79 -6.27
C GLU A 111 -22.98 -12.91 -7.70
N GLY A 112 -21.81 -13.54 -7.83
CA GLY A 112 -21.11 -13.76 -9.07
C GLY A 112 -21.14 -15.22 -9.53
N GLN A 113 -20.29 -15.56 -10.50
CA GLN A 113 -20.18 -16.94 -10.99
C GLN A 113 -19.36 -17.82 -10.05
N GLY A 114 -19.69 -19.11 -9.99
CA GLY A 114 -18.90 -20.09 -9.24
C GLY A 114 -18.94 -19.93 -7.71
N GLY A 115 -19.94 -19.23 -7.18
CA GLY A 115 -20.12 -18.98 -5.74
C GLY A 115 -19.27 -17.83 -5.18
N TYR A 116 -18.53 -17.13 -6.05
CA TYR A 116 -17.78 -15.94 -5.68
C TYR A 116 -18.70 -14.70 -5.59
N LEU A 117 -18.26 -13.73 -4.81
CA LEU A 117 -18.79 -12.38 -4.78
C LEU A 117 -18.00 -11.51 -5.74
N GLU A 118 -18.70 -10.61 -6.43
CA GLU A 118 -18.12 -9.76 -7.49
C GLU A 118 -18.44 -8.28 -7.25
N THR A 119 -17.59 -7.39 -7.78
CA THR A 119 -17.94 -5.97 -7.99
C THR A 119 -18.34 -5.75 -9.43
N ASN A 120 -19.43 -5.03 -9.67
CA ASN A 120 -19.89 -4.66 -11.01
C ASN A 120 -20.77 -3.40 -10.96
N PRO A 121 -20.41 -2.30 -11.67
CA PRO A 121 -19.24 -2.15 -12.54
C PRO A 121 -17.91 -2.11 -11.77
N SER A 122 -16.83 -2.55 -12.43
CA SER A 122 -15.46 -2.50 -11.91
C SER A 122 -14.50 -2.00 -12.99
N THR A 123 -13.52 -1.19 -12.57
CA THR A 123 -12.47 -0.61 -13.43
C THR A 123 -11.10 -0.88 -12.82
N SER A 124 -10.03 -0.78 -13.61
CA SER A 124 -8.65 -0.77 -13.13
C SER A 124 -8.06 0.58 -13.52
N PRO A 125 -7.96 1.56 -12.60
CA PRO A 125 -7.50 2.91 -12.92
C PRO A 125 -6.11 2.90 -13.58
N GLU A 126 -5.87 3.56 -14.70
CA GLU A 126 -6.81 4.18 -15.67
C GLU A 126 -6.70 3.44 -17.01
N HIS A 127 -6.81 2.12 -16.93
CA HIS A 127 -6.41 1.21 -17.99
C HIS A 127 -7.60 0.58 -18.70
N MET A 128 -7.46 0.40 -20.02
CA MET A 128 -8.41 -0.30 -20.87
C MET A 128 -7.95 -1.74 -21.15
N PHE A 129 -8.87 -2.57 -21.61
CA PHE A 129 -8.61 -3.90 -22.13
C PHE A 129 -9.31 -4.07 -23.49
N ILE A 130 -8.90 -5.05 -24.28
CA ILE A 130 -9.63 -5.44 -25.50
C ILE A 130 -10.72 -6.46 -25.14
N ALA A 131 -11.97 -6.10 -25.40
CA ALA A 131 -13.14 -6.94 -25.15
C ALA A 131 -13.26 -8.07 -26.19
N PRO A 132 -14.09 -9.11 -25.93
CA PRO A 132 -14.26 -10.24 -26.86
C PRO A 132 -14.74 -9.87 -28.27
N ASP A 133 -15.35 -8.70 -28.45
CA ASP A 133 -15.76 -8.17 -29.76
C ASP A 133 -14.63 -7.43 -30.50
N GLY A 134 -13.42 -7.43 -29.93
CA GLY A 134 -12.23 -6.79 -30.49
C GLY A 134 -12.12 -5.28 -30.23
N LYS A 135 -13.01 -4.69 -29.41
CA LYS A 135 -13.00 -3.25 -29.13
C LYS A 135 -12.39 -2.92 -27.77
N PRO A 136 -11.78 -1.72 -27.61
CA PRO A 136 -11.38 -1.24 -26.30
C PRO A 136 -12.58 -1.08 -25.36
N ALA A 137 -12.43 -1.55 -24.13
CA ALA A 137 -13.37 -1.39 -23.03
C ALA A 137 -12.60 -1.12 -21.73
N SER A 138 -13.27 -0.55 -20.73
CA SER A 138 -12.64 -0.23 -19.44
C SER A 138 -13.43 -0.70 -18.23
N VAL A 139 -14.71 -1.04 -18.44
CA VAL A 139 -15.61 -1.51 -17.38
C VAL A 139 -15.82 -2.99 -17.55
N SER A 140 -15.56 -3.73 -16.48
CA SER A 140 -15.82 -5.16 -16.37
C SER A 140 -16.36 -5.46 -14.97
N TYR A 141 -15.99 -6.60 -14.41
CA TYR A 141 -16.32 -7.01 -13.06
C TYR A 141 -15.05 -7.43 -12.32
N SER A 142 -15.01 -7.18 -11.02
CA SER A 142 -13.98 -7.69 -10.09
C SER A 142 -12.55 -7.51 -10.59
N SER A 143 -12.15 -6.28 -10.92
CA SER A 143 -10.75 -5.96 -11.18
C SER A 143 -9.89 -6.43 -10.00
N THR A 144 -8.65 -6.81 -10.26
CA THR A 144 -7.75 -7.28 -9.20
C THR A 144 -7.52 -6.20 -8.14
N MET A 145 -7.58 -4.93 -8.53
CA MET A 145 -7.47 -3.80 -7.59
C MET A 145 -8.67 -3.76 -6.62
N ASP A 146 -9.91 -3.82 -7.12
CA ASP A 146 -11.11 -3.83 -6.28
C ASP A 146 -11.05 -4.97 -5.26
N MET A 147 -10.80 -6.19 -5.75
CA MET A 147 -10.73 -7.38 -4.90
C MET A 147 -9.61 -7.28 -3.85
N SER A 148 -8.47 -6.71 -4.23
CA SER A 148 -7.33 -6.55 -3.31
C SER A 148 -7.63 -5.51 -2.22
N ILE A 149 -8.27 -4.39 -2.56
CA ILE A 149 -8.68 -3.36 -1.59
C ILE A 149 -9.75 -3.90 -0.64
N ILE A 150 -10.78 -4.58 -1.16
CA ILE A 150 -11.84 -5.18 -0.35
C ILE A 150 -11.26 -6.20 0.63
N LYS A 151 -10.35 -7.06 0.14
CA LYS A 151 -9.69 -8.05 0.98
C LYS A 151 -8.82 -7.41 2.07
N GLU A 152 -8.15 -6.30 1.78
CA GLU A 152 -7.40 -5.52 2.78
C GLU A 152 -8.37 -5.01 3.86
N ILE A 153 -9.40 -4.25 3.49
CA ILE A 153 -10.36 -3.66 4.43
C ILE A 153 -11.07 -4.71 5.28
N PHE A 154 -11.48 -5.83 4.68
CA PHE A 154 -12.09 -6.94 5.43
C PHE A 154 -11.11 -7.55 6.44
N SER A 155 -9.82 -7.64 6.10
CA SER A 155 -8.80 -8.14 7.03
C SER A 155 -8.52 -7.13 8.15
N GLU A 156 -8.51 -5.84 7.84
CA GLU A 156 -8.29 -4.75 8.78
C GLU A 156 -9.44 -4.64 9.80
N ILE A 157 -10.70 -4.64 9.35
CA ILE A 157 -11.85 -4.52 10.27
C ILE A 157 -11.98 -5.74 11.19
N VAL A 158 -11.69 -6.96 10.70
CA VAL A 158 -11.64 -8.17 11.53
C VAL A 158 -10.53 -8.05 12.59
N SER A 159 -9.34 -7.62 12.19
CA SER A 159 -8.21 -7.43 13.12
C SER A 159 -8.51 -6.34 14.16
N ALA A 160 -9.11 -5.23 13.74
CA ALA A 160 -9.51 -4.14 14.62
C ALA A 160 -10.59 -4.57 15.61
N ALA A 161 -11.58 -5.34 15.16
CA ALA A 161 -12.61 -5.90 16.02
C ALA A 161 -12.02 -6.84 17.08
N GLU A 162 -11.06 -7.69 16.71
CA GLU A 162 -10.35 -8.55 17.66
C GLU A 162 -9.61 -7.74 18.74
N VAL A 163 -8.92 -6.67 18.35
CA VAL A 163 -8.22 -5.78 19.32
C VAL A 163 -9.20 -5.10 20.27
N LEU A 164 -10.39 -4.73 19.79
CA LEU A 164 -11.40 -4.01 20.56
C LEU A 164 -12.42 -4.90 21.28
N GLY A 165 -12.34 -6.23 21.12
CA GLY A 165 -13.29 -7.17 21.71
C GLY A 165 -14.67 -7.15 21.06
N LYS A 166 -14.74 -6.81 19.77
CA LYS A 166 -15.95 -6.69 18.94
C LYS A 166 -16.11 -7.83 17.92
N SER A 167 -15.37 -8.93 18.09
CA SER A 167 -15.35 -10.05 17.14
C SER A 167 -16.72 -10.69 16.86
N GLU A 168 -17.68 -10.56 17.78
CA GLU A 168 -19.01 -11.15 17.68
C GLU A 168 -20.05 -10.20 17.06
N ASP A 169 -19.65 -8.99 16.65
CA ASP A 169 -20.55 -8.05 15.99
C ASP A 169 -21.04 -8.64 14.65
N ALA A 170 -22.34 -8.46 14.36
CA ALA A 170 -22.97 -9.05 13.16
C ALA A 170 -22.29 -8.64 11.85
N LEU A 171 -21.72 -7.43 11.78
CA LEU A 171 -20.95 -6.98 10.63
C LEU A 171 -19.71 -7.86 10.42
N ILE A 172 -18.98 -8.18 11.49
CA ILE A 172 -17.76 -8.98 11.44
C ILE A 172 -18.09 -10.42 10.99
N GLU A 173 -19.21 -10.97 11.44
CA GLU A 173 -19.69 -12.26 10.96
C GLU A 173 -19.96 -12.24 9.44
N ARG A 174 -20.65 -11.19 8.94
CA ARG A 174 -20.88 -11.00 7.48
C ARG A 174 -19.56 -10.91 6.71
N VAL A 175 -18.59 -10.12 7.21
CA VAL A 175 -17.26 -9.99 6.61
C VAL A 175 -16.54 -11.34 6.54
N ARG A 176 -16.52 -12.11 7.64
CA ARG A 176 -15.87 -13.44 7.67
C ARG A 176 -16.51 -14.43 6.71
N LYS A 177 -17.84 -14.34 6.49
CA LYS A 177 -18.55 -15.15 5.48
C LYS A 177 -18.25 -14.72 4.04
N ALA A 178 -18.04 -13.42 3.81
CA ALA A 178 -17.76 -12.87 2.49
C ALA A 178 -16.30 -13.09 2.04
N GLN A 179 -15.32 -12.95 2.94
CA GLN A 179 -13.88 -13.08 2.63
C GLN A 179 -13.47 -14.32 1.80
N PRO A 180 -13.85 -15.57 2.17
CA PRO A 180 -13.48 -16.75 1.39
C PRO A 180 -14.16 -16.82 0.02
N ARG A 181 -15.18 -15.99 -0.20
CA ARG A 181 -15.94 -15.89 -1.45
C ARG A 181 -15.47 -14.74 -2.34
N LEU A 182 -14.45 -13.96 -1.95
CA LEU A 182 -13.85 -12.97 -2.84
C LEU A 182 -13.08 -13.66 -3.96
N LEU A 183 -13.13 -13.10 -5.17
CA LEU A 183 -12.39 -13.63 -6.30
C LEU A 183 -10.87 -13.57 -6.01
N PRO A 184 -10.13 -14.70 -6.11
CA PRO A 184 -8.70 -14.71 -5.81
C PRO A 184 -7.90 -14.02 -6.91
N THR A 185 -6.77 -13.42 -6.53
CA THR A 185 -5.76 -12.94 -7.50
C THR A 185 -5.22 -14.11 -8.32
N LYS A 186 -5.19 -13.96 -9.65
CA LYS A 186 -4.79 -15.00 -10.59
C LYS A 186 -3.54 -14.59 -11.38
N ILE A 187 -2.83 -15.60 -11.86
CA ILE A 187 -1.67 -15.46 -12.74
C ILE A 187 -2.15 -15.61 -14.19
N ALA A 188 -1.79 -14.65 -15.03
CA ALA A 188 -2.11 -14.60 -16.45
C ALA A 188 -1.30 -15.64 -17.23
N ARG A 189 -1.66 -15.86 -18.50
CA ARG A 189 -0.97 -16.83 -19.38
C ARG A 189 0.49 -16.47 -19.66
N ASP A 190 0.80 -15.17 -19.68
CA ASP A 190 2.16 -14.63 -19.84
C ASP A 190 2.96 -14.64 -18.53
N GLY A 191 2.37 -15.12 -17.44
CA GLY A 191 3.00 -15.19 -16.12
C GLY A 191 2.93 -13.90 -15.32
N SER A 192 2.22 -12.85 -15.77
CA SER A 192 1.97 -11.64 -14.98
C SER A 192 0.80 -11.84 -14.00
N ILE A 193 0.55 -10.88 -13.11
CA ILE A 193 -0.70 -10.78 -12.37
C ILE A 193 -1.79 -10.38 -13.37
N MET A 194 -2.94 -11.07 -13.33
CA MET A 194 -4.12 -10.65 -14.09
C MET A 194 -4.64 -9.33 -13.55
N GLU A 195 -4.87 -8.35 -14.42
CA GLU A 195 -5.40 -7.04 -14.02
C GLU A 195 -6.92 -7.04 -13.85
N TRP A 196 -7.61 -7.83 -14.67
CA TRP A 196 -9.06 -8.04 -14.62
C TRP A 196 -9.41 -9.47 -14.23
N ALA A 197 -10.70 -9.72 -13.92
CA ALA A 197 -11.20 -11.06 -13.59
C ALA A 197 -10.99 -12.10 -14.71
N LEU A 198 -10.92 -11.63 -15.96
CA LEU A 198 -10.61 -12.41 -17.15
C LEU A 198 -9.26 -11.99 -17.73
N ASN A 199 -8.61 -12.92 -18.44
CA ASN A 199 -7.31 -12.68 -19.06
C ASN A 199 -7.51 -11.97 -20.41
N PHE A 200 -7.93 -10.70 -20.36
CA PHE A 200 -8.11 -9.86 -21.54
C PHE A 200 -6.77 -9.49 -22.18
N GLU A 201 -6.83 -9.14 -23.47
CA GLU A 201 -5.67 -8.55 -24.16
C GLU A 201 -5.46 -7.11 -23.68
N ASP A 202 -4.19 -6.77 -23.51
CA ASP A 202 -3.71 -5.50 -22.94
C ASP A 202 -3.31 -4.57 -24.10
N PRO A 203 -4.08 -3.50 -24.39
CA PRO A 203 -3.80 -2.58 -25.48
C PRO A 203 -2.66 -1.60 -25.19
N GLU A 204 -2.24 -1.47 -23.92
CA GLU A 204 -1.23 -0.51 -23.47
C GLU A 204 -0.29 -1.20 -22.46
N VAL A 205 0.54 -2.11 -22.97
CA VAL A 205 1.42 -2.97 -22.14
C VAL A 205 2.31 -2.17 -21.16
N HIS A 206 2.68 -0.94 -21.52
CA HIS A 206 3.48 -0.03 -20.70
C HIS A 206 2.66 1.03 -19.94
N HIS A 207 1.38 0.75 -19.69
CA HIS A 207 0.50 1.68 -18.97
C HIS A 207 1.11 2.10 -17.62
N ARG A 208 1.04 3.40 -17.33
CA ARG A 208 1.66 4.01 -16.14
C ARG A 208 1.12 3.47 -14.80
N HIS A 209 -0.12 2.99 -14.75
CA HIS A 209 -0.68 2.40 -13.53
C HIS A 209 -0.33 0.91 -13.40
N ILE A 210 -0.10 0.51 -12.15
CA ILE A 210 0.10 -0.88 -11.72
C ILE A 210 -0.94 -1.27 -10.66
N SER A 211 -2.19 -0.87 -10.88
CA SER A 211 -3.33 -1.00 -9.96
C SER A 211 -3.55 -2.43 -9.46
N GLN A 212 -3.30 -3.44 -10.30
CA GLN A 212 -3.32 -4.86 -9.94
C GLN A 212 -2.24 -5.28 -8.93
N LEU A 213 -1.22 -4.45 -8.71
CA LEU A 213 -0.16 -4.64 -7.73
C LEU A 213 -0.42 -3.91 -6.41
N PHE A 214 -1.60 -3.31 -6.21
CA PHE A 214 -2.02 -2.73 -4.92
C PHE A 214 -1.76 -3.70 -3.76
N GLY A 215 -2.08 -4.99 -3.94
CA GLY A 215 -1.89 -6.01 -2.91
C GLY A 215 -0.44 -6.27 -2.50
N LEU A 216 0.54 -5.92 -3.36
CA LEU A 216 1.97 -5.96 -3.05
C LEU A 216 2.43 -4.70 -2.32
N TYR A 217 1.97 -3.54 -2.81
CA TYR A 217 2.17 -2.24 -2.19
C TYR A 217 1.11 -1.24 -2.67
N PRO A 218 0.49 -0.43 -1.80
CA PRO A 218 0.72 -0.34 -0.36
C PRO A 218 0.03 -1.42 0.49
N GLY A 219 -0.80 -2.28 -0.12
CA GLY A 219 -1.48 -3.38 0.56
C GLY A 219 -0.53 -4.50 1.03
N HIS A 220 -1.12 -5.52 1.65
CA HIS A 220 -0.41 -6.61 2.31
C HIS A 220 -0.93 -8.01 1.92
N THR A 221 -1.75 -8.09 0.88
CA THR A 221 -2.34 -9.36 0.41
C THR A 221 -1.36 -10.20 -0.43
N ILE A 222 -0.30 -9.60 -0.97
CA ILE A 222 0.79 -10.26 -1.72
C ILE A 222 2.11 -10.04 -0.95
N THR A 223 2.73 -11.13 -0.48
CA THR A 223 3.97 -11.05 0.31
C THR A 223 4.90 -12.23 -0.01
N VAL A 224 6.21 -12.01 0.07
CA VAL A 224 7.23 -13.03 -0.21
C VAL A 224 7.05 -14.28 0.66
N GLU A 225 6.64 -14.09 1.92
CA GLU A 225 6.46 -15.18 2.88
C GLU A 225 5.21 -16.02 2.63
N LYS A 226 4.10 -15.42 2.16
CA LYS A 226 2.79 -16.10 2.09
C LYS A 226 2.36 -16.46 0.68
N THR A 227 2.79 -15.71 -0.32
CA THR A 227 2.33 -15.85 -1.71
C THR A 227 3.50 -15.72 -2.71
N PRO A 228 4.54 -16.56 -2.60
CA PRO A 228 5.75 -16.46 -3.44
C PRO A 228 5.46 -16.56 -4.94
N ASP A 229 4.47 -17.37 -5.36
CA ASP A 229 4.07 -17.47 -6.76
C ASP A 229 3.46 -16.18 -7.29
N LEU A 230 2.67 -15.47 -6.48
CA LEU A 230 2.14 -14.15 -6.83
C LEU A 230 3.24 -13.09 -6.83
N CYS A 231 4.25 -13.20 -5.96
CA CYS A 231 5.42 -12.30 -6.02
C CYS A 231 6.21 -12.49 -7.32
N LYS A 232 6.39 -13.74 -7.78
CA LYS A 232 7.00 -14.00 -9.10
C LYS A 232 6.17 -13.43 -10.24
N ALA A 233 4.85 -13.53 -10.16
CA ALA A 233 3.97 -12.92 -11.16
C ALA A 233 3.98 -11.39 -11.09
N ALA A 234 4.12 -10.80 -9.91
CA ALA A 234 4.25 -9.35 -9.74
C ALA A 234 5.59 -8.83 -10.29
N ASP A 235 6.68 -9.56 -10.10
CA ASP A 235 7.99 -9.30 -10.73
C ASP A 235 7.86 -9.27 -12.27
N ASN A 236 7.25 -10.30 -12.86
CA ASN A 236 6.94 -10.32 -14.30
C ASN A 236 6.04 -9.16 -14.73
N THR A 237 5.09 -8.75 -13.90
CA THR A 237 4.18 -7.63 -14.18
C THR A 237 4.94 -6.31 -14.25
N LEU A 238 5.89 -6.07 -13.34
CA LEU A 238 6.73 -4.87 -13.35
C LEU A 238 7.65 -4.85 -14.56
N TYR A 239 8.27 -5.99 -14.91
CA TYR A 239 9.04 -6.10 -16.16
C TYR A 239 8.20 -5.79 -17.40
N LYS A 240 6.99 -6.36 -17.48
CA LYS A 240 6.05 -6.12 -18.58
C LYS A 240 5.65 -4.65 -18.70
N ARG A 241 5.31 -4.01 -17.57
CA ARG A 241 4.94 -2.58 -17.51
C ARG A 241 6.11 -1.64 -17.83
N GLY A 242 7.34 -2.13 -17.70
CA GLY A 242 8.54 -1.36 -18.01
C GLY A 242 8.85 -0.30 -16.95
N GLU A 243 9.84 0.52 -17.26
CA GLU A 243 10.45 1.47 -16.32
C GLU A 243 9.82 2.86 -16.40
N ASP A 244 9.39 3.26 -17.59
CA ASP A 244 8.90 4.60 -17.90
C ASP A 244 7.56 4.95 -17.21
N GLY A 245 7.31 6.25 -17.07
CA GLY A 245 6.05 6.80 -16.58
C GLY A 245 6.26 8.11 -15.82
N PRO A 246 5.16 8.76 -15.38
CA PRO A 246 5.25 9.96 -14.55
C PRO A 246 5.92 9.62 -13.20
N GLY A 247 6.43 10.63 -12.50
CA GLY A 247 7.19 10.41 -11.26
C GLY A 247 6.51 9.50 -10.24
N TRP A 248 5.17 9.58 -10.08
CA TRP A 248 4.43 8.71 -9.16
C TRP A 248 4.48 7.24 -9.56
N SER A 249 4.50 6.95 -10.86
CA SER A 249 4.57 5.58 -11.39
C SER A 249 5.94 4.99 -11.09
N THR A 250 7.01 5.70 -11.44
CA THR A 250 8.40 5.33 -11.12
C THR A 250 8.57 5.07 -9.61
N THR A 251 7.97 5.92 -8.79
CA THR A 251 8.02 5.81 -7.33
C THR A 251 7.23 4.61 -6.80
N TRP A 252 6.04 4.33 -7.34
CA TRP A 252 5.26 3.15 -6.95
C TRP A 252 5.98 1.86 -7.37
N LYS A 253 6.53 1.81 -8.59
CA LYS A 253 7.38 0.71 -9.06
C LYS A 253 8.59 0.51 -8.15
N THR A 254 9.24 1.59 -7.70
CA THR A 254 10.35 1.52 -6.71
C THR A 254 9.92 0.79 -5.43
N ALA A 255 8.77 1.15 -4.85
CA ALA A 255 8.25 0.52 -3.64
C ALA A 255 7.86 -0.96 -3.87
N CYS A 256 7.26 -1.28 -5.02
CA CYS A 256 6.96 -2.67 -5.40
C CYS A 256 8.24 -3.52 -5.54
N TRP A 257 9.28 -3.00 -6.22
CA TRP A 257 10.57 -3.68 -6.30
C TRP A 257 11.23 -3.87 -4.93
N ALA A 258 11.11 -2.88 -4.04
CA ALA A 258 11.58 -3.00 -2.66
C ALA A 258 10.83 -4.12 -1.91
N ARG A 259 9.50 -4.22 -2.05
CA ARG A 259 8.67 -5.28 -1.46
C ARG A 259 8.99 -6.68 -2.01
N LEU A 260 9.45 -6.77 -3.26
CA LEU A 260 9.97 -8.01 -3.86
C LEU A 260 11.41 -8.34 -3.43
N ARG A 261 12.06 -7.49 -2.63
CA ARG A 261 13.48 -7.62 -2.22
C ARG A 261 14.46 -7.55 -3.38
N ASN A 262 14.05 -6.94 -4.50
CA ASN A 262 14.86 -6.76 -5.69
C ASN A 262 15.59 -5.41 -5.61
N SER A 263 16.74 -5.40 -4.92
CA SER A 263 17.52 -4.18 -4.69
C SER A 263 18.04 -3.54 -5.98
N GLU A 264 18.35 -4.35 -6.99
CA GLU A 264 18.87 -3.86 -8.26
C GLU A 264 17.83 -3.00 -9.00
N HIS A 265 16.61 -3.54 -9.16
CA HIS A 265 15.54 -2.82 -9.86
C HIS A 265 15.00 -1.66 -9.03
N ALA A 266 14.89 -1.81 -7.71
CA ALA A 266 14.54 -0.68 -6.84
C ALA A 266 15.53 0.47 -7.00
N TYR A 267 16.84 0.20 -6.98
CA TYR A 267 17.86 1.23 -7.21
C TYR A 267 17.82 1.82 -8.62
N ARG A 268 17.52 1.00 -9.63
CA ARG A 268 17.35 1.49 -11.01
C ARG A 268 16.22 2.52 -11.08
N MET A 269 15.08 2.27 -10.44
CA MET A 269 13.96 3.20 -10.38
C MET A 269 14.26 4.45 -9.56
N VAL A 270 15.03 4.31 -8.46
CA VAL A 270 15.58 5.48 -7.75
C VAL A 270 16.38 6.37 -8.70
N LYS A 271 17.26 5.82 -9.54
CA LYS A 271 18.01 6.63 -10.51
C LYS A 271 17.12 7.25 -11.58
N HIS A 272 16.18 6.47 -12.11
CA HIS A 272 15.26 6.94 -13.15
C HIS A 272 14.41 8.14 -12.69
N LEU A 273 14.04 8.20 -11.41
CA LEU A 273 13.36 9.37 -10.87
C LEU A 273 14.22 10.64 -10.93
N PHE A 274 15.56 10.53 -10.93
CA PHE A 274 16.49 11.68 -10.92
C PHE A 274 16.84 12.21 -12.31
N ASP A 275 16.10 11.81 -13.34
CA ASP A 275 16.22 12.39 -14.67
C ASP A 275 15.68 13.84 -14.66
N LEU A 276 16.46 14.79 -15.19
CA LEU A 276 16.10 16.22 -15.20
C LEU A 276 15.02 16.49 -16.25
N VAL A 277 13.88 17.03 -15.82
CA VAL A 277 12.78 17.45 -16.71
C VAL A 277 12.91 18.93 -17.03
N ASP A 278 12.83 19.25 -18.32
CA ASP A 278 12.83 20.63 -18.82
C ASP A 278 11.44 21.26 -18.63
N PRO A 279 11.30 22.30 -17.79
CA PRO A 279 10.01 22.96 -17.59
C PRO A 279 9.49 23.72 -18.82
N ASP A 280 10.36 24.02 -19.79
CA ASP A 280 9.99 24.73 -21.02
C ASP A 280 9.62 23.75 -22.16
N HIS A 281 9.94 22.46 -22.02
CA HIS A 281 9.68 21.41 -23.02
C HIS A 281 9.11 20.14 -22.36
N GLU A 282 7.87 20.22 -21.90
CA GLU A 282 7.20 19.09 -21.25
C GLU A 282 6.74 18.03 -22.27
N GLY A 283 7.30 16.82 -22.21
CA GLY A 283 6.74 15.64 -22.88
C GLY A 283 5.62 14.98 -22.08
N ASN A 284 4.83 14.12 -22.72
CA ASN A 284 3.73 13.43 -22.05
C ASN A 284 4.26 12.33 -21.13
N PHE A 285 3.90 12.39 -19.83
CA PHE A 285 4.24 11.37 -18.84
C PHE A 285 5.75 11.16 -18.62
N GLU A 286 6.57 12.18 -18.91
CA GLU A 286 8.00 12.19 -18.64
C GLU A 286 8.26 12.44 -17.15
N GLY A 287 8.25 11.35 -16.38
CA GLY A 287 8.65 11.40 -14.97
C GLY A 287 10.08 11.89 -14.79
N GLY A 288 10.38 12.37 -13.60
CA GLY A 288 11.70 12.89 -13.26
C GLY A 288 11.62 13.99 -12.22
N LEU A 289 12.66 14.81 -12.16
CA LEU A 289 12.75 15.97 -11.28
C LEU A 289 12.97 17.25 -12.09
N TYR A 290 12.28 18.31 -11.72
CA TYR A 290 12.69 19.66 -12.12
C TYR A 290 13.96 20.07 -11.36
N SER A 291 14.57 21.19 -11.76
CA SER A 291 15.81 21.72 -11.16
C SER A 291 15.70 22.06 -9.66
N ASN A 292 14.49 22.28 -9.16
CA ASN A 292 14.18 22.49 -7.74
C ASN A 292 13.87 21.19 -6.97
N LEU A 293 14.08 20.03 -7.59
CA LEU A 293 13.76 18.69 -7.06
C LEU A 293 12.27 18.40 -6.86
N PHE A 294 11.37 19.21 -7.43
CA PHE A 294 9.97 18.81 -7.53
C PHE A 294 9.78 17.74 -8.58
N THR A 295 8.95 16.75 -8.26
CA THR A 295 8.68 15.65 -9.18
C THR A 295 7.76 16.06 -10.31
N ALA A 296 8.08 15.59 -11.50
CA ALA A 296 7.29 15.84 -12.70
C ALA A 296 6.33 14.67 -12.96
N HIS A 297 5.09 15.03 -13.31
CA HIS A 297 4.23 14.14 -14.07
C HIS A 297 4.62 14.11 -15.56
N PRO A 298 4.93 15.24 -16.26
CA PRO A 298 4.71 16.66 -15.97
C PRO A 298 3.23 17.10 -16.14
N PRO A 299 2.80 18.24 -15.55
CA PRO A 299 3.61 19.24 -14.83
C PRO A 299 3.96 18.77 -13.41
N PHE A 300 4.39 19.68 -12.52
CA PHE A 300 4.64 19.38 -11.11
C PHE A 300 3.49 18.59 -10.45
N GLN A 301 3.84 17.45 -9.87
CA GLN A 301 3.01 16.67 -8.97
C GLN A 301 3.84 16.23 -7.77
N ILE A 302 3.33 16.42 -6.55
CA ILE A 302 4.09 16.22 -5.30
C ILE A 302 4.12 14.76 -4.81
N ASP A 303 3.28 13.92 -5.39
CA ASP A 303 3.08 12.52 -4.99
C ASP A 303 4.40 11.74 -4.90
N ALA A 304 5.22 11.82 -5.94
CA ALA A 304 6.49 11.11 -6.03
C ALA A 304 7.55 11.65 -5.06
N ASN A 305 7.57 12.95 -4.75
CA ASN A 305 8.43 13.48 -3.69
C ASN A 305 8.16 12.76 -2.35
N PHE A 306 6.90 12.57 -1.99
CA PHE A 306 6.52 11.84 -0.78
C PHE A 306 6.75 10.34 -0.90
N GLY A 307 6.30 9.75 -2.00
CA GLY A 307 6.43 8.31 -2.24
C GLY A 307 7.88 7.85 -2.29
N PHE A 308 8.81 8.68 -2.78
CA PHE A 308 10.24 8.38 -2.85
C PHE A 308 10.81 8.12 -1.45
N SER A 309 10.47 8.97 -0.48
CA SER A 309 10.88 8.80 0.91
C SER A 309 10.36 7.49 1.50
N ALA A 310 9.11 7.13 1.19
CA ALA A 310 8.53 5.85 1.61
C ALA A 310 9.22 4.65 0.94
N ALA A 311 9.50 4.73 -0.36
CA ALA A 311 10.17 3.67 -1.11
C ALA A 311 11.59 3.41 -0.61
N VAL A 312 12.37 4.46 -0.31
CA VAL A 312 13.68 4.33 0.33
C VAL A 312 13.56 3.69 1.72
N ALA A 313 12.57 4.08 2.53
CA ALA A 313 12.32 3.44 3.81
C ALA A 313 12.00 1.94 3.66
N GLU A 314 11.15 1.57 2.68
CA GLU A 314 10.81 0.19 2.34
C GLU A 314 12.01 -0.64 1.83
N MET A 315 13.01 -0.01 1.20
CA MET A 315 14.27 -0.67 0.84
C MET A 315 15.14 -1.02 2.06
N LEU A 316 15.04 -0.22 3.12
CA LEU A 316 15.88 -0.31 4.32
C LEU A 316 15.22 -1.10 5.45
N VAL A 317 13.89 -0.98 5.62
CA VAL A 317 13.11 -1.62 6.68
C VAL A 317 11.73 -2.00 6.15
N GLN A 318 11.35 -3.27 6.34
CA GLN A 318 9.97 -3.74 6.18
C GLN A 318 9.49 -4.37 7.48
N SER A 319 8.20 -4.29 7.79
CA SER A 319 7.70 -4.86 9.04
C SER A 319 6.26 -5.34 8.99
N THR A 320 5.96 -6.35 9.79
CA THR A 320 4.59 -6.67 10.24
C THR A 320 4.51 -6.36 11.74
N ILE A 321 3.36 -6.57 12.39
CA ILE A 321 3.28 -6.49 13.86
C ILE A 321 4.28 -7.45 14.53
N LYS A 322 4.63 -8.57 13.90
CA LYS A 322 5.52 -9.59 14.49
C LYS A 322 6.92 -9.63 13.89
N ASP A 323 7.09 -9.22 12.64
CA ASP A 323 8.33 -9.38 11.89
C ASP A 323 8.97 -8.03 11.57
N LEU A 324 10.31 -8.00 11.57
CA LEU A 324 11.11 -6.85 11.14
C LEU A 324 12.21 -7.35 10.19
N TYR A 325 12.16 -6.91 8.94
CA TYR A 325 13.13 -7.25 7.91
C TYR A 325 14.13 -6.11 7.75
N LEU A 326 15.41 -6.42 7.95
CA LEU A 326 16.49 -5.44 7.94
C LEU A 326 17.19 -5.45 6.59
N LEU A 327 17.33 -4.26 5.98
CA LEU A 327 17.98 -4.05 4.69
C LEU A 327 17.43 -4.98 3.58
N PRO A 328 16.09 -5.15 3.46
CA PRO A 328 15.49 -6.16 2.59
C PRO A 328 15.82 -5.94 1.10
N ALA A 329 16.01 -4.69 0.67
CA ALA A 329 16.35 -4.34 -0.72
C ALA A 329 17.49 -3.32 -0.80
N LEU A 330 18.49 -3.41 0.09
CA LEU A 330 19.66 -2.53 0.06
C LEU A 330 20.50 -2.74 -1.22
N PRO A 331 20.78 -1.70 -2.03
CA PRO A 331 21.69 -1.77 -3.18
C PRO A 331 23.14 -1.83 -2.70
N ARG A 332 23.61 -3.02 -2.33
CA ARG A 332 24.83 -3.21 -1.51
C ARG A 332 26.11 -2.63 -2.13
N ASP A 333 26.25 -2.71 -3.45
CA ASP A 333 27.42 -2.21 -4.19
C ASP A 333 27.36 -0.69 -4.42
N LYS A 334 26.18 -0.08 -4.37
CA LYS A 334 25.97 1.36 -4.59
C LYS A 334 25.88 2.15 -3.29
N TRP A 335 25.25 1.56 -2.28
CA TRP A 335 25.13 2.09 -0.92
C TRP A 335 25.96 1.23 0.03
N ALA A 336 27.27 1.15 -0.21
CA ALA A 336 28.15 0.26 0.53
C ALA A 336 28.22 0.58 2.03
N SER A 337 28.17 1.86 2.41
CA SER A 337 28.19 2.25 3.83
C SER A 337 27.17 3.35 4.08
N GLY A 338 26.50 3.28 5.22
CA GLY A 338 25.50 4.27 5.60
C GLY A 338 24.85 3.97 6.94
N CYS A 339 24.06 4.93 7.40
CA CYS A 339 23.21 4.77 8.55
C CYS A 339 21.88 5.48 8.32
N VAL A 340 20.80 4.89 8.83
CA VAL A 340 19.49 5.52 8.95
C VAL A 340 19.06 5.49 10.42
N LYS A 341 18.47 6.58 10.90
CA LYS A 341 18.03 6.69 12.29
C LYS A 341 16.61 7.21 12.36
N GLY A 342 15.84 6.65 13.28
CA GLY A 342 14.49 7.11 13.61
C GLY A 342 13.38 6.51 12.77
N LEU A 343 13.65 5.53 11.88
CA LEU A 343 12.57 4.87 11.14
C LEU A 343 11.61 4.17 12.09
N LYS A 344 10.33 4.10 11.72
CA LYS A 344 9.33 3.36 12.47
C LYS A 344 9.03 2.03 11.80
N ALA A 345 8.70 1.05 12.63
CA ALA A 345 8.16 -0.23 12.23
C ALA A 345 6.83 -0.46 12.94
N ARG A 346 5.95 -1.26 12.33
CA ARG A 346 4.70 -1.73 12.94
C ARG A 346 5.00 -2.34 14.33
N GLY A 347 4.03 -2.38 15.23
CA GLY A 347 4.22 -2.81 16.62
C GLY A 347 4.87 -1.76 17.55
N GLY A 348 4.85 -0.48 17.17
CA GLY A 348 5.33 0.62 18.03
C GLY A 348 6.85 0.79 18.11
N VAL A 349 7.61 0.18 17.20
CA VAL A 349 9.08 0.09 17.31
C VAL A 349 9.76 1.20 16.50
N THR A 350 10.81 1.79 17.07
CA THR A 350 11.74 2.67 16.34
C THR A 350 13.04 1.92 16.04
N VAL A 351 13.59 2.17 14.87
CA VAL A 351 14.69 1.42 14.26
C VAL A 351 15.79 2.38 13.81
N ASN A 352 17.01 2.11 14.27
CA ASN A 352 18.24 2.68 13.73
C ASN A 352 19.03 1.55 13.09
N ILE A 353 19.57 1.75 11.89
CA ILE A 353 20.42 0.76 11.22
C ILE A 353 21.68 1.46 10.71
N CYS A 354 22.82 0.81 10.92
CA CYS A 354 24.07 1.15 10.25
C CYS A 354 24.58 -0.07 9.49
N TRP A 355 25.17 0.15 8.33
CA TRP A 355 25.75 -0.88 7.49
C TRP A 355 27.10 -0.42 6.93
N LYS A 356 27.97 -1.39 6.63
CA LYS A 356 29.31 -1.19 6.06
C LYS A 356 29.58 -2.33 5.07
N GLU A 357 30.26 -2.01 3.97
CA GLU A 357 30.59 -2.96 2.90
C GLU A 357 29.34 -3.73 2.40
N GLY A 358 28.21 -3.04 2.38
CA GLY A 358 26.91 -3.58 1.96
C GLY A 358 26.23 -4.47 2.99
N ASP A 359 26.82 -4.71 4.17
CA ASP A 359 26.29 -5.60 5.20
C ASP A 359 25.91 -4.87 6.49
N LEU A 360 24.90 -5.39 7.18
CA LEU A 360 24.45 -4.88 8.47
C LEU A 360 25.66 -4.80 9.39
N HIS A 361 25.86 -3.66 10.02
CA HIS A 361 26.88 -3.48 11.05
C HIS A 361 26.21 -3.55 12.42
N GLU A 362 25.15 -2.76 12.59
CA GLU A 362 24.45 -2.60 13.84
C GLU A 362 22.99 -2.21 13.59
N VAL A 363 22.07 -2.73 14.41
CA VAL A 363 20.68 -2.28 14.47
C VAL A 363 20.29 -1.97 15.91
N GLY A 364 19.78 -0.77 16.15
CA GLY A 364 19.21 -0.32 17.42
C GLY A 364 17.68 -0.33 17.36
N LEU A 365 17.05 -0.98 18.32
CA LEU A 365 15.59 -1.13 18.42
C LEU A 365 15.09 -0.68 19.78
N TRP A 366 14.03 0.10 19.81
CA TRP A 366 13.34 0.46 21.05
C TRP A 366 11.86 0.69 20.83
N SER A 367 11.10 0.62 21.92
CA SER A 367 9.70 1.02 21.99
C SER A 367 9.53 1.97 23.16
N LYS A 368 8.79 3.06 22.96
CA LYS A 368 8.60 4.08 23.99
C LYS A 368 7.51 3.68 24.99
N GLU A 369 6.36 3.28 24.50
CA GLU A 369 5.13 3.22 25.30
C GLU A 369 4.82 1.81 25.81
N GLN A 370 5.19 0.78 25.05
CA GLN A 370 4.82 -0.60 25.36
C GLN A 370 5.91 -1.61 25.04
N ASN A 371 5.81 -2.79 25.64
CA ASN A 371 6.66 -3.92 25.26
C ASN A 371 6.29 -4.38 23.84
N SER A 372 7.30 -4.78 23.07
CA SER A 372 7.13 -5.29 21.72
C SER A 372 7.92 -6.58 21.53
N PHE A 373 7.34 -7.51 20.77
CA PHE A 373 7.96 -8.80 20.43
C PHE A 373 8.20 -8.81 18.93
N LYS A 374 9.47 -8.88 18.52
CA LYS A 374 9.86 -8.83 17.11
C LYS A 374 10.72 -10.01 16.71
N ARG A 375 10.37 -10.62 15.60
CA ARG A 375 11.22 -11.55 14.87
C ARG A 375 12.06 -10.74 13.88
N LEU A 376 13.35 -10.63 14.13
CA LEU A 376 14.28 -9.91 13.26
C LEU A 376 14.75 -10.85 12.16
N HIS A 377 14.74 -10.38 10.92
CA HIS A 377 15.15 -11.12 9.74
C HIS A 377 16.28 -10.40 9.02
N TYR A 378 17.39 -11.09 8.79
CA TYR A 378 18.52 -10.57 8.03
C TYR A 378 19.29 -11.72 7.35
N ARG A 379 19.39 -11.71 6.01
CA ARG A 379 20.12 -12.71 5.20
C ARG A 379 19.82 -14.18 5.58
N GLY A 380 18.54 -14.50 5.79
CA GLY A 380 18.09 -15.84 6.18
C GLY A 380 18.32 -16.18 7.66
N ALA A 381 19.01 -15.34 8.43
CA ALA A 381 19.08 -15.46 9.88
C ALA A 381 17.84 -14.83 10.52
N THR A 382 17.37 -15.47 11.58
CA THR A 382 16.20 -15.03 12.34
C THR A 382 16.46 -15.09 13.84
N VAL A 383 16.13 -14.02 14.57
CA VAL A 383 16.19 -14.00 16.04
C VAL A 383 14.92 -13.38 16.63
N MET A 384 14.50 -13.86 17.79
CA MET A 384 13.45 -13.21 18.59
C MET A 384 14.07 -12.10 19.45
N ALA A 385 13.51 -10.90 19.34
CA ALA A 385 13.86 -9.73 20.12
C ALA A 385 12.68 -9.33 21.01
N ASN A 386 12.91 -9.38 22.33
CA ASN A 386 11.96 -8.91 23.34
C ASN A 386 12.33 -7.48 23.70
N ILE A 387 11.58 -6.50 23.18
CA ILE A 387 11.86 -5.08 23.33
C ILE A 387 11.01 -4.55 24.48
N SER A 388 11.60 -4.46 25.66
CA SER A 388 10.97 -3.79 26.80
C SER A 388 10.82 -2.28 26.55
N ASN A 389 9.74 -1.68 27.04
CA ASN A 389 9.56 -0.23 26.98
C ASN A 389 10.74 0.51 27.66
N GLY A 390 11.08 1.69 27.12
CA GLY A 390 12.12 2.55 27.68
C GLY A 390 13.54 1.98 27.64
N LYS A 391 13.80 0.92 26.85
CA LYS A 391 15.13 0.36 26.63
C LYS A 391 15.47 0.30 25.15
N VAL A 392 16.73 0.57 24.84
CA VAL A 392 17.32 0.39 23.52
C VAL A 392 18.12 -0.90 23.48
N TYR A 393 17.77 -1.78 22.55
CA TYR A 393 18.46 -3.03 22.27
C TYR A 393 19.26 -2.91 20.99
N THR A 394 20.54 -3.26 21.06
CA THR A 394 21.46 -3.13 19.94
C THR A 394 21.95 -4.50 19.51
N PHE A 395 21.78 -4.84 18.24
CA PHE A 395 22.17 -6.13 17.66
C PHE A 395 23.24 -5.93 16.60
N ASN A 396 24.19 -6.86 16.53
CA ASN A 396 25.22 -6.88 15.49
C ASN A 396 24.75 -7.59 14.20
N ASN A 397 25.66 -7.74 13.24
CA ASN A 397 25.43 -8.41 11.95
C ASN A 397 25.04 -9.90 12.03
N LYS A 398 25.24 -10.56 13.18
CA LYS A 398 24.79 -11.93 13.46
C LYS A 398 23.48 -11.95 14.26
N LEU A 399 22.80 -10.81 14.35
CA LEU A 399 21.60 -10.59 15.16
C LEU A 399 21.78 -10.98 16.65
N LYS A 400 23.01 -10.89 17.18
CA LYS A 400 23.24 -11.06 18.62
C LYS A 400 23.08 -9.71 19.31
N CYS A 401 22.31 -9.67 20.39
CA CYS A 401 22.21 -8.48 21.23
C CYS A 401 23.58 -8.23 21.90
N ILE A 402 24.21 -7.10 21.59
CA ILE A 402 25.53 -6.71 22.09
C ILE A 402 25.46 -5.62 23.17
N LYS A 403 24.36 -4.88 23.22
CA LYS A 403 24.17 -3.79 24.18
C LYS A 403 22.69 -3.57 24.47
N THR A 404 22.38 -3.34 25.74
CA THR A 404 21.08 -2.86 26.19
C THR A 404 21.30 -1.66 27.10
N CYS A 405 20.63 -0.54 26.82
CA CYS A 405 20.68 0.66 27.66
C CYS A 405 19.28 1.23 27.84
N SER A 406 19.08 2.03 28.90
CA SER A 406 17.86 2.82 29.04
C SER A 406 17.79 3.87 27.94
N LEU A 407 16.57 4.17 27.49
CA LEU A 407 16.28 5.15 26.44
C LEU A 407 16.63 6.57 26.86
#